data_AF-X6HZG4-F1
#
_entry.id   AF-X6HZG4-F1
#
_cell.length_a   1.000
_cell.length_b   1.000
_cell.length_c   1.000
_cell.angle_alpha   90.00
_cell.angle_beta   90.00
_cell.angle_gamma   90.00
#
_symmetry.space_group_name_H-M   'P 1'
#
loop_
_entity.id
_entity.type
_entity.pdbx_description
1 polymer ?
#
loop_
_entity_poly.entity_id
_entity_poly.type
_entity_poly.pdbx_seq_one_letter_code
_entity_poly.pdbx_strand_id
1 'polypeptide(L)'
;MIHKTAKTAVAPGRSLTEREAVALTGRIRKAVDSAWALLLEAQEREAWKALKYASWEAYVRAEFSLSRSRSYQLLDQGRVIAAIAEATGGLSTSVDISEAVARDIKADLPSVTADIKTRVQQGEAPQKAATDVISEKRAAKEKVKAEHDRQRDRSHAALPDAVKQHVTARHDAVAKAKADGSNVETVDRVSELEELVRGLEADNAALKAENAKFADMWVQYQQGGFEAVIAGKDEEIRTLNARLIQESEDKAGWMKRAKGWQKRATDLGWSGDVVIPLDPRSSDDEVISLG
;
A
#
# COMPACT_ATOMS: atom_id res chain seq x y z
N MET A 1 -25.64 -42.72 38.65
CA MET A 1 -26.59 -41.60 38.56
C MET A 1 -26.18 -40.74 37.37
N ILE A 2 -26.94 -40.79 36.28
CA ILE A 2 -26.61 -40.12 35.01
C ILE A 2 -27.21 -38.72 35.07
N HIS A 3 -26.37 -37.68 35.18
CA HIS A 3 -26.82 -36.29 35.09
C HIS A 3 -27.16 -35.98 33.63
N LYS A 4 -28.44 -36.14 33.29
CA LYS A 4 -29.04 -35.74 32.03
C LYS A 4 -28.99 -34.21 31.94
N THR A 5 -28.05 -33.67 31.17
CA THR A 5 -28.00 -32.24 30.83
C THR A 5 -29.20 -31.89 29.97
N ALA A 6 -30.24 -31.37 30.60
CA ALA A 6 -31.40 -30.81 29.92
C ALA A 6 -30.94 -29.59 29.11
N LYS A 7 -30.86 -29.77 27.78
CA LYS A 7 -30.71 -28.68 26.82
C LYS A 7 -32.04 -27.90 26.83
N THR A 8 -32.13 -26.89 27.69
CA THR A 8 -33.30 -26.00 27.78
C THR A 8 -33.46 -25.29 26.44
N ALA A 9 -34.45 -25.73 25.67
CA ALA A 9 -34.91 -25.02 24.47
C ALA A 9 -35.53 -23.70 24.93
N VAL A 10 -34.90 -22.58 24.55
CA VAL A 10 -35.39 -21.23 24.86
C VAL A 10 -36.61 -20.95 23.98
N ALA A 11 -37.76 -20.72 24.61
CA ALA A 11 -38.98 -20.32 23.91
C ALA A 11 -38.80 -18.88 23.35
N PRO A 12 -39.03 -18.64 22.04
CA PRO A 12 -38.99 -17.30 21.47
C PRO A 12 -40.16 -16.46 22.03
N GLY A 13 -39.86 -15.30 22.64
CA GLY A 13 -40.87 -14.32 23.08
C GLY A 13 -40.84 -13.90 24.54
N ARG A 14 -40.04 -14.54 25.42
CA ARG A 14 -39.86 -14.07 26.80
C ARG A 14 -38.63 -13.16 26.93
N SER A 15 -38.74 -12.12 27.75
CA SER A 15 -37.57 -11.32 28.16
C SER A 15 -36.59 -12.17 28.96
N LEU A 16 -35.29 -11.95 28.72
CA LEU A 16 -34.22 -12.63 29.45
C LEU A 16 -34.26 -12.27 30.94
N THR A 17 -34.01 -13.25 31.81
CA THR A 17 -33.67 -12.96 33.20
C THR A 17 -32.26 -12.35 33.29
N GLU A 18 -31.94 -11.65 34.37
CA GLU A 18 -30.61 -11.05 34.58
C GLU A 18 -29.47 -12.07 34.41
N ARG A 19 -29.61 -13.26 35.01
CA ARG A 19 -28.63 -14.34 34.90
C ARG A 19 -28.44 -14.81 33.46
N GLU A 20 -29.52 -14.92 32.69
CA GLU A 20 -29.45 -15.31 31.28
C GLU A 20 -28.84 -14.21 30.41
N ALA A 21 -29.14 -12.95 30.70
CA ALA A 21 -28.53 -11.80 30.04
C ALA A 21 -27.02 -11.76 30.29
N VAL A 22 -26.57 -11.93 31.54
CA VAL A 22 -25.14 -12.02 31.90
C VAL A 22 -24.46 -13.17 31.15
N ALA A 23 -25.09 -14.36 31.12
CA ALA A 23 -24.55 -15.52 30.41
C ALA A 23 -24.51 -15.32 28.89
N LEU A 24 -25.51 -14.66 28.29
CA LEU A 24 -25.52 -14.31 26.88
C LEU A 24 -24.42 -13.30 26.55
N THR A 25 -24.30 -12.22 27.33
CA THR A 25 -23.27 -11.20 27.18
C THR A 25 -21.87 -11.80 27.29
N GLY A 26 -21.64 -12.73 28.23
CA GLY A 26 -20.37 -13.45 28.33
C GLY A 26 -20.05 -14.29 27.09
N ARG A 27 -21.05 -14.94 26.48
CA ARG A 27 -20.87 -15.67 25.21
C ARG A 27 -20.60 -14.73 24.03
N ILE A 28 -21.30 -13.60 23.96
CA ILE A 28 -21.08 -12.58 22.93
C ILE A 28 -19.64 -12.07 23.04
N ARG A 29 -19.17 -11.73 24.24
CA ARG A 29 -17.79 -11.27 24.46
C ARG A 29 -16.76 -12.26 23.93
N LYS A 30 -16.86 -13.54 24.34
CA LYS A 30 -15.97 -14.59 23.84
C LYS A 30 -16.01 -14.77 22.32
N ALA A 31 -17.20 -14.63 21.72
CA ALA A 31 -17.35 -14.74 20.27
C ALA A 31 -16.71 -13.55 19.54
N VAL A 32 -16.89 -12.33 20.06
CA VAL A 32 -16.20 -11.14 19.58
C VAL A 32 -14.69 -11.30 19.73
N ASP A 33 -14.24 -11.86 20.85
CA ASP A 33 -12.82 -12.10 21.09
C ASP A 33 -12.21 -13.07 20.09
N SER A 34 -12.92 -14.17 19.85
CA SER A 34 -12.54 -15.16 18.85
C SER A 34 -12.58 -14.57 17.44
N ALA A 35 -13.54 -13.67 17.15
CA ALA A 35 -13.72 -13.09 15.84
C ALA A 35 -12.53 -12.22 15.43
N TRP A 36 -12.02 -11.34 16.30
CA TRP A 36 -10.86 -10.52 15.93
C TRP A 36 -9.58 -11.36 15.79
N ALA A 37 -9.41 -12.41 16.61
CA ALA A 37 -8.25 -13.31 16.49
C ALA A 37 -8.26 -14.05 15.15
N LEU A 38 -9.43 -14.55 14.74
CA LEU A 38 -9.62 -15.18 13.43
C LEU A 38 -9.45 -14.19 12.27
N LEU A 39 -9.90 -12.94 12.44
CA LEU A 39 -9.75 -11.90 11.42
C LEU A 39 -8.27 -11.53 11.24
N LEU A 40 -7.51 -11.46 12.34
CA LEU A 40 -6.07 -11.21 12.32
C LEU A 40 -5.33 -12.38 11.68
N GLU A 41 -5.65 -13.62 12.05
CA GLU A 41 -5.07 -14.80 11.41
C GLU A 41 -5.38 -14.84 9.91
N ALA A 42 -6.62 -14.55 9.51
CA ALA A 42 -7.01 -14.46 8.10
C ALA A 42 -6.22 -13.36 7.37
N GLN A 43 -5.91 -12.26 8.06
CA GLN A 43 -5.10 -11.17 7.50
C GLN A 43 -3.61 -11.55 7.37
N GLU A 44 -3.04 -12.24 8.35
CA GLU A 44 -1.63 -12.63 8.37
C GLU A 44 -1.34 -13.80 7.43
N ARG A 45 -2.27 -14.75 7.33
CA ARG A 45 -2.14 -15.95 6.48
C ARG A 45 -2.69 -15.74 5.07
N GLU A 46 -3.01 -14.51 4.71
CA GLU A 46 -3.42 -14.12 3.37
C GLU A 46 -4.66 -14.88 2.85
N ALA A 47 -5.67 -15.08 3.72
CA ALA A 47 -6.87 -15.86 3.38
C ALA A 47 -7.57 -15.36 2.11
N TRP A 48 -7.57 -14.05 1.86
CA TRP A 48 -8.14 -13.46 0.65
C TRP A 48 -7.42 -13.95 -0.62
N LYS A 49 -6.10 -14.14 -0.59
CA LYS A 49 -5.35 -14.68 -1.74
C LYS A 49 -5.66 -16.15 -1.98
N ALA A 50 -5.77 -16.93 -0.90
CA ALA A 50 -6.13 -18.35 -0.99
C ALA A 50 -7.53 -18.53 -1.60
N LEU A 51 -8.46 -17.65 -1.22
CA LEU A 51 -9.84 -17.59 -1.72
C LEU A 51 -9.99 -16.80 -3.03
N LYS A 52 -8.89 -16.37 -3.66
CA LYS A 52 -8.86 -15.67 -4.96
C LYS A 52 -9.53 -14.29 -5.01
N TYR A 53 -9.66 -13.63 -3.86
CA TYR A 53 -10.01 -12.22 -3.82
C TYR A 53 -8.81 -11.34 -4.20
N ALA A 54 -9.07 -10.28 -4.99
CA ALA A 54 -8.03 -9.37 -5.47
C ALA A 54 -7.34 -8.58 -4.34
N SER A 55 -8.03 -8.35 -3.22
CA SER A 55 -7.52 -7.60 -2.08
C SER A 55 -8.19 -8.01 -0.78
N TRP A 56 -7.57 -7.64 0.35
CA TRP A 56 -8.19 -7.74 1.67
C TRP A 56 -9.54 -7.03 1.73
N GLU A 57 -9.65 -5.84 1.11
CA GLU A 57 -10.89 -5.08 1.07
C GLU A 57 -12.00 -5.85 0.35
N ALA A 58 -11.70 -6.46 -0.80
CA ALA A 58 -12.67 -7.26 -1.54
C ALA A 58 -13.19 -8.43 -0.70
N TYR A 59 -12.29 -9.10 0.01
CA TYR A 59 -12.63 -10.21 0.92
C TYR A 59 -13.54 -9.77 2.08
N VAL A 60 -13.16 -8.72 2.83
CA VAL A 60 -13.96 -8.32 4.01
C VAL A 60 -15.30 -7.69 3.64
N ARG A 61 -15.38 -7.07 2.46
CA ARG A 61 -16.65 -6.55 1.94
C ARG A 61 -17.58 -7.69 1.53
N ALA A 62 -17.06 -8.70 0.83
CA ALA A 62 -17.85 -9.83 0.35
C ALA A 62 -18.30 -10.76 1.49
N GLU A 63 -17.39 -11.14 2.40
CA GLU A 63 -17.65 -12.19 3.40
C GLU A 63 -18.30 -11.65 4.68
N PHE A 64 -17.99 -10.41 5.07
CA PHE A 64 -18.37 -9.87 6.38
C PHE A 64 -19.19 -8.58 6.30
N SER A 65 -19.47 -8.06 5.10
CA SER A 65 -20.13 -6.77 4.90
C SER A 65 -19.44 -5.62 5.65
N LEU A 66 -18.11 -5.70 5.79
CA LEU A 66 -17.30 -4.69 6.47
C LEU A 66 -16.72 -3.69 5.46
N SER A 67 -16.69 -2.42 5.85
CA SER A 67 -15.88 -1.43 5.14
C SER A 67 -14.40 -1.67 5.39
N ARG A 68 -13.55 -1.23 4.45
CA ARG A 68 -12.09 -1.28 4.62
C ARG A 68 -11.66 -0.66 5.95
N SER A 69 -12.10 0.56 6.25
CA SER A 69 -11.75 1.27 7.48
C SER A 69 -12.16 0.48 8.73
N ARG A 70 -13.40 -0.04 8.76
CA ARG A 70 -13.88 -0.83 9.90
C ARG A 70 -13.07 -2.13 10.07
N SER A 71 -12.70 -2.79 8.98
CA SER A 71 -11.87 -4.00 9.04
C SER A 71 -10.51 -3.73 9.68
N TYR A 72 -9.84 -2.63 9.30
CA TYR A 72 -8.55 -2.27 9.88
C TYR A 72 -8.67 -1.81 11.34
N GLN A 73 -9.75 -1.13 11.73
CA GLN A 73 -10.03 -0.82 13.14
C GLN A 73 -10.13 -2.07 14.00
N LEU A 74 -10.82 -3.11 13.50
CA LEU A 74 -10.95 -4.40 14.20
C LEU A 74 -9.60 -5.11 14.31
N LEU A 75 -8.78 -5.08 13.26
CA LEU A 75 -7.42 -5.63 13.29
C LEU A 75 -6.52 -4.88 14.29
N ASP A 76 -6.56 -3.55 14.27
CA ASP A 76 -5.80 -2.71 15.21
C ASP A 76 -6.22 -2.99 16.66
N GLN A 77 -7.52 -3.12 16.92
CA GLN A 77 -8.04 -3.49 18.23
C GLN A 77 -7.54 -4.87 18.67
N GLY A 78 -7.61 -5.88 17.80
CA GLY A 78 -7.12 -7.23 18.09
C GLY A 78 -5.62 -7.27 18.40
N ARG A 79 -4.80 -6.53 17.64
CA ARG A 79 -3.35 -6.42 17.88
C ARG A 79 -3.03 -5.78 19.23
N VAL A 80 -3.75 -4.72 19.59
CA VAL A 80 -3.60 -4.08 20.91
C VAL A 80 -3.98 -5.06 22.03
N ILE A 81 -5.12 -5.74 21.91
CA ILE A 81 -5.55 -6.73 22.89
C ILE A 81 -4.50 -7.84 23.05
N ALA A 82 -4.01 -8.41 21.96
CA ALA A 82 -2.98 -9.44 21.98
C ALA A 82 -1.69 -8.96 22.67
N ALA A 83 -1.22 -7.74 22.35
CA ALA A 83 -0.02 -7.19 22.95
C ALA A 83 -0.16 -6.93 24.46
N ILE A 84 -1.33 -6.46 24.92
CA ILE A 84 -1.62 -6.27 26.34
C ILE A 84 -1.78 -7.61 27.06
N ALA A 85 -2.42 -8.59 26.44
CA ALA A 85 -2.53 -9.95 26.97
C ALA A 85 -1.13 -10.56 27.19
N GLU A 86 -0.22 -10.41 26.22
CA GLU A 86 1.17 -10.84 26.34
C GLU A 86 1.92 -10.08 27.46
N ALA A 87 1.74 -8.76 27.55
CA ALA A 87 2.35 -7.94 28.59
C ALA A 87 1.91 -8.31 30.01
N THR A 88 0.74 -8.92 30.14
CA THR A 88 0.16 -9.36 31.42
C THR A 88 0.36 -10.84 31.70
N GLY A 89 1.18 -11.54 30.89
CA GLY A 89 1.48 -12.96 31.07
C GLY A 89 0.32 -13.90 30.68
N GLY A 90 -0.50 -13.50 29.70
CA GLY A 90 -1.63 -14.29 29.21
C GLY A 90 -2.87 -14.28 30.12
N LEU A 91 -2.82 -13.54 31.23
CA LEU A 91 -3.87 -13.50 32.26
C LEU A 91 -4.99 -12.47 32.00
N SER A 92 -4.81 -11.54 31.04
CA SER A 92 -5.74 -10.43 30.81
C SER A 92 -6.63 -10.56 29.57
N THR A 93 -7.21 -11.74 29.34
CA THR A 93 -8.39 -11.83 28.44
C THR A 93 -9.62 -11.10 28.99
N SER A 94 -9.54 -10.50 30.20
CA SER A 94 -10.66 -9.80 30.85
C SER A 94 -10.59 -8.27 30.81
N VAL A 95 -9.52 -7.65 30.30
CA VAL A 95 -9.49 -6.19 30.14
C VAL A 95 -10.30 -5.86 28.89
N ASP A 96 -11.50 -5.31 29.08
CA ASP A 96 -12.37 -4.87 27.99
C ASP A 96 -11.75 -3.63 27.30
N ILE A 97 -10.82 -3.85 26.38
CA ILE A 97 -10.22 -2.79 25.56
C ILE A 97 -11.19 -2.47 24.43
N SER A 98 -11.88 -1.34 24.54
CA SER A 98 -12.72 -0.82 23.46
C SER A 98 -11.89 -0.35 22.26
N GLU A 99 -12.51 -0.26 21.08
CA GLU A 99 -11.85 0.28 19.88
C GLU A 99 -11.29 1.69 20.13
N ALA A 100 -12.03 2.54 20.84
CA ALA A 100 -11.58 3.89 21.16
C ALA A 100 -10.30 3.88 22.00
N VAL A 101 -10.22 2.99 23.00
CA VAL A 101 -9.02 2.83 23.81
C VAL A 101 -7.86 2.32 22.95
N ALA A 102 -8.09 1.28 22.14
CA ALA A 102 -7.08 0.73 21.24
C ALA A 102 -6.53 1.80 20.29
N ARG A 103 -7.41 2.60 19.67
CA ARG A 103 -7.04 3.71 18.80
C ARG A 103 -6.22 4.79 19.51
N ASP A 104 -6.54 5.09 20.76
CA ASP A 104 -5.83 6.10 21.53
C ASP A 104 -4.40 5.67 21.89
N ILE A 105 -4.18 4.38 22.17
CA ILE A 105 -2.89 3.85 22.66
C ILE A 105 -2.05 3.15 21.60
N LYS A 106 -2.58 2.83 20.41
CA LYS A 106 -1.87 2.02 19.41
C LYS A 106 -0.50 2.58 19.00
N ALA A 107 -0.37 3.91 18.95
CA ALA A 107 0.89 4.57 18.58
C ALA A 107 1.99 4.39 19.64
N ASP A 108 1.58 4.30 20.91
CA ASP A 108 2.46 4.21 22.08
C ASP A 108 2.50 2.79 22.66
N LEU A 109 1.96 1.81 21.94
CA LEU A 109 1.77 0.43 22.41
C LEU A 109 3.06 -0.21 22.96
N PRO A 110 4.25 -0.05 22.34
CA PRO A 110 5.49 -0.57 22.92
C PRO A 110 5.78 0.00 24.32
N SER A 111 5.62 1.31 24.52
CA SER A 111 5.81 1.94 25.84
C SER A 111 4.75 1.46 26.84
N VAL A 112 3.48 1.38 26.42
CA VAL A 112 2.38 0.90 27.27
C VAL A 112 2.66 -0.53 27.76
N THR A 113 3.02 -1.44 26.84
CA THR A 113 3.31 -2.84 27.20
C THR A 113 4.53 -2.98 28.10
N ALA A 114 5.56 -2.15 27.91
CA ALA A 114 6.73 -2.13 28.79
C ALA A 114 6.35 -1.68 30.21
N ASP A 115 5.61 -0.58 30.34
CA ASP A 115 5.15 -0.04 31.62
C ASP A 115 4.27 -1.07 32.37
N ILE A 116 3.39 -1.78 31.65
CA ILE A 116 2.57 -2.87 32.21
C ILE A 116 3.45 -4.01 32.72
N LYS A 117 4.39 -4.51 31.90
CA LYS A 117 5.30 -5.59 32.29
C LYS A 117 6.08 -5.22 33.55
N THR A 118 6.58 -3.98 33.63
CA THR A 118 7.29 -3.47 34.81
C THR A 118 6.41 -3.48 36.06
N ARG A 119 5.17 -2.98 35.98
CA ARG A 119 4.25 -2.98 37.13
C ARG A 119 3.87 -4.39 37.57
N VAL A 120 3.65 -5.30 36.64
CA VAL A 120 3.38 -6.71 36.93
C VAL A 120 4.57 -7.37 37.62
N GLN A 121 5.80 -7.11 37.16
CA GLN A 121 7.03 -7.59 37.80
C GLN A 121 7.24 -7.01 39.21
N GLN A 122 6.73 -5.81 39.47
CA GLN A 122 6.72 -5.18 40.79
C GLN A 122 5.63 -5.73 41.73
N GLY A 123 4.84 -6.71 41.28
CA GLY A 123 3.84 -7.40 42.09
C GLY A 123 2.43 -6.82 41.99
N GLU A 124 2.18 -5.88 41.07
CA GLU A 124 0.83 -5.39 40.83
C GLU A 124 -0.02 -6.42 40.06
N ALA A 125 -1.31 -6.51 40.41
CA ALA A 125 -2.24 -7.40 39.72
C ALA A 125 -2.30 -7.04 38.21
N PRO A 126 -2.17 -8.00 37.28
CA PRO A 126 -2.01 -7.70 35.85
C PRO A 126 -3.14 -6.86 35.24
N GLN A 127 -4.38 -7.09 35.66
CA GLN A 127 -5.54 -6.33 35.19
C GLN A 127 -5.51 -4.88 35.71
N LYS A 128 -5.05 -4.66 36.94
CA LYS A 128 -4.90 -3.33 37.53
C LYS A 128 -3.77 -2.57 36.83
N ALA A 129 -2.61 -3.20 36.67
CA ALA A 129 -1.48 -2.63 35.94
C ALA A 129 -1.86 -2.19 34.51
N ALA A 130 -2.58 -3.04 33.77
CA ALA A 130 -3.06 -2.71 32.42
C ALA A 130 -4.03 -1.52 32.43
N THR A 131 -5.02 -1.53 33.32
CA THR A 131 -6.03 -0.47 33.40
C THR A 131 -5.41 0.88 33.78
N ASP A 132 -4.55 0.90 34.79
CA ASP A 132 -3.93 2.11 35.30
C ASP A 132 -2.98 2.72 34.27
N VAL A 133 -2.08 1.94 33.67
CA VAL A 133 -1.16 2.43 32.62
C VAL A 133 -1.93 2.99 31.43
N ILE A 134 -2.96 2.30 30.95
CA ILE A 134 -3.79 2.78 29.85
C ILE A 134 -4.48 4.11 30.21
N SER A 135 -5.05 4.20 31.42
CA SER A 135 -5.72 5.42 31.89
C SER A 135 -4.76 6.61 31.99
N GLU A 136 -3.55 6.39 32.52
CA GLU A 136 -2.52 7.40 32.69
C GLU A 136 -2.03 7.93 31.35
N LYS A 137 -1.78 7.05 30.37
CA LYS A 137 -1.34 7.44 29.03
C LYS A 137 -2.41 8.27 28.32
N ARG A 138 -3.68 7.88 28.44
CA ARG A 138 -4.80 8.65 27.87
C ARG A 138 -4.94 10.01 28.54
N ALA A 139 -4.84 10.08 29.87
CA ALA A 139 -4.87 11.35 30.60
C ALA A 139 -3.70 12.27 30.21
N ALA A 140 -2.50 11.72 30.02
CA ALA A 140 -1.34 12.48 29.55
C ALA A 140 -1.57 13.04 28.14
N LYS A 141 -2.10 12.23 27.23
CA LYS A 141 -2.41 12.63 25.85
C LYS A 141 -3.47 13.73 25.79
N GLU A 142 -4.51 13.64 26.61
CA GLU A 142 -5.53 14.69 26.72
C GLU A 142 -4.96 16.01 27.27
N LYS A 143 -4.05 15.96 28.24
CA LYS A 143 -3.36 17.16 28.73
C LYS A 143 -2.52 17.83 27.63
N VAL A 144 -1.78 17.03 26.87
CA VAL A 144 -0.98 17.52 25.73
C VAL A 144 -1.91 18.16 24.69
N LYS A 145 -2.97 17.45 24.29
CA LYS A 145 -3.96 17.97 23.34
C LYS A 145 -4.60 19.28 23.81
N ALA A 146 -5.01 19.35 25.08
CA ALA A 146 -5.59 20.57 25.65
C ALA A 146 -4.60 21.75 25.60
N GLU A 147 -3.30 21.51 25.81
CA GLU A 147 -2.30 22.56 25.70
C GLU A 147 -2.06 22.98 24.24
N HIS A 148 -2.00 22.03 23.30
CA HIS A 148 -1.93 22.34 21.87
C HIS A 148 -3.15 23.14 21.39
N ASP A 149 -4.34 22.80 21.88
CA ASP A 149 -5.57 23.52 21.57
C ASP A 149 -5.52 24.95 22.12
N ARG A 150 -5.09 25.14 23.38
CA ARG A 150 -4.85 26.48 23.95
C ARG A 150 -3.82 27.28 23.16
N GLN A 151 -2.73 26.65 22.74
CA GLN A 151 -1.69 27.31 21.95
C GLN A 151 -2.26 27.76 20.60
N ARG A 152 -3.01 26.89 19.93
CA ARG A 152 -3.70 27.22 18.67
C ARG A 152 -4.67 28.38 18.84
N ASP A 153 -5.45 28.39 19.92
CA ASP A 153 -6.40 29.47 20.18
C ASP A 153 -5.70 30.80 20.46
N ARG A 154 -4.59 30.78 21.22
CA ARG A 154 -3.74 31.97 21.42
C ARG A 154 -3.14 32.46 20.11
N SER A 155 -2.60 31.55 19.29
CA SER A 155 -2.06 31.89 17.97
C SER A 155 -3.13 32.48 17.06
N HIS A 156 -4.34 31.90 17.06
CA HIS A 156 -5.46 32.39 16.29
C HIS A 156 -5.94 33.77 16.77
N ALA A 157 -5.98 33.99 18.08
CA ALA A 157 -6.31 35.29 18.67
C ALA A 157 -5.28 36.38 18.33
N ALA A 158 -4.01 36.02 18.19
CA ALA A 158 -2.92 36.92 17.82
C ALA A 158 -2.83 37.23 16.31
N LEU A 159 -3.62 36.57 15.45
CA LEU A 159 -3.62 36.85 14.02
C LEU A 159 -4.11 38.28 13.72
N PRO A 160 -3.58 38.92 12.65
CA PRO A 160 -4.12 40.18 12.15
C PRO A 160 -5.59 40.06 11.76
N ASP A 161 -6.37 41.13 11.96
CA ASP A 161 -7.81 41.11 11.72
C ASP A 161 -8.18 40.77 10.27
N ALA A 162 -7.37 41.18 9.29
CA ALA A 162 -7.54 40.82 7.89
C ALA A 162 -7.47 39.29 7.67
N VAL A 163 -6.61 38.57 8.39
CA VAL A 163 -6.48 37.11 8.29
C VAL A 163 -7.67 36.44 8.97
N LYS A 164 -8.11 36.93 10.13
CA LYS A 164 -9.30 36.42 10.83
C LYS A 164 -10.54 36.56 9.94
N GLN A 165 -10.73 37.72 9.32
CA GLN A 165 -11.84 37.97 8.38
C GLN A 165 -11.79 37.01 7.19
N HIS A 166 -10.62 36.76 6.62
CA HIS A 166 -10.46 35.82 5.52
C HIS A 166 -10.79 34.37 5.93
N VAL A 167 -10.35 33.94 7.11
CA VAL A 167 -10.64 32.61 7.65
C VAL A 167 -12.14 32.44 7.92
N THR A 168 -12.79 33.42 8.54
CA THR A 168 -14.25 33.41 8.76
C THR A 168 -15.00 33.36 7.44
N ALA A 169 -14.66 34.21 6.47
CA ALA A 169 -15.29 34.20 5.14
C ALA A 169 -15.14 32.84 4.43
N ARG A 170 -13.99 32.18 4.59
CA ARG A 170 -13.78 30.82 4.08
C ARG A 170 -14.66 29.79 4.80
N HIS A 171 -14.74 29.85 6.12
CA HIS A 171 -15.61 28.95 6.89
C HIS A 171 -17.09 29.11 6.52
N ASP A 172 -17.55 30.34 6.35
CA ASP A 172 -18.92 30.64 5.93
C ASP A 172 -19.20 30.14 4.50
N ALA A 173 -18.25 30.30 3.58
CA ALA A 173 -18.37 29.76 2.23
C ALA A 173 -18.45 28.23 2.22
N VAL A 174 -17.67 27.54 3.05
CA VAL A 174 -17.72 26.08 3.20
C VAL A 174 -19.02 25.63 3.87
N ALA A 175 -19.49 26.34 4.90
CA ALA A 175 -20.75 26.05 5.56
C ALA A 175 -21.94 26.21 4.61
N LYS A 176 -21.92 27.27 3.79
CA LYS A 176 -22.91 27.53 2.75
C LYS A 176 -22.89 26.43 1.68
N ALA A 177 -21.72 26.06 1.16
CA ALA A 177 -21.58 24.97 0.20
C ALA A 177 -22.08 23.62 0.74
N LYS A 178 -21.90 23.37 2.05
CA LYS A 178 -22.39 22.16 2.72
C LYS A 178 -23.92 22.19 2.93
N ALA A 179 -24.51 23.37 3.09
CA ALA A 179 -25.95 23.56 3.24
C ALA A 179 -26.70 23.48 1.90
N ASP A 180 -26.08 23.88 0.79
CA ASP A 180 -26.69 23.88 -0.55
C ASP A 180 -26.85 22.46 -1.15
N GLY A 181 -26.31 21.42 -0.51
CA GLY A 181 -26.96 20.09 -0.43
C GLY A 181 -27.34 19.38 -1.73
N SER A 182 -26.61 19.55 -2.83
CA SER A 182 -26.78 18.75 -4.05
C SER A 182 -26.12 17.37 -3.87
N ASN A 183 -26.89 16.41 -3.34
CA ASN A 183 -26.42 15.02 -3.15
C ASN A 183 -26.08 14.30 -4.47
N VAL A 184 -26.48 14.84 -5.63
CA VAL A 184 -26.07 14.38 -6.97
C VAL A 184 -24.69 14.92 -7.34
N GLU A 185 -24.40 16.20 -7.06
CA GLU A 185 -23.04 16.77 -7.22
C GLU A 185 -22.04 16.14 -6.26
N THR A 186 -22.42 15.65 -5.07
CA THR A 186 -21.42 14.98 -4.20
C THR A 186 -20.97 13.62 -4.73
N VAL A 187 -21.81 12.89 -5.45
CA VAL A 187 -21.40 11.62 -6.08
C VAL A 187 -20.56 11.90 -7.32
N ASP A 188 -21.01 12.82 -8.17
CA ASP A 188 -20.23 13.25 -9.35
C ASP A 188 -18.91 13.90 -8.94
N ARG A 189 -18.90 14.72 -7.88
CA ARG A 189 -17.69 15.34 -7.32
C ARG A 189 -16.77 14.31 -6.69
N VAL A 190 -17.29 13.27 -6.03
CA VAL A 190 -16.46 12.18 -5.53
C VAL A 190 -15.84 11.42 -6.70
N SER A 191 -16.58 11.13 -7.76
CA SER A 191 -16.04 10.50 -8.97
C SER A 191 -15.01 11.38 -9.69
N GLU A 192 -15.27 12.68 -9.83
CA GLU A 192 -14.30 13.66 -10.35
C GLU A 192 -13.04 13.73 -9.49
N LEU A 193 -13.19 13.75 -8.16
CA LEU A 193 -12.06 13.78 -7.24
C LEU A 193 -11.27 12.47 -7.29
N GLU A 194 -11.91 11.32 -7.45
CA GLU A 194 -11.25 10.03 -7.64
C GLU A 194 -10.52 9.95 -8.98
N GLU A 195 -11.06 10.56 -10.05
CA GLU A 195 -10.36 10.69 -11.34
C GLU A 195 -9.18 11.66 -11.25
N LEU A 196 -9.35 12.80 -10.59
CA LEU A 196 -8.27 13.75 -10.35
C LEU A 196 -7.16 13.14 -9.47
N VAL A 197 -7.52 12.37 -8.44
CA VAL A 197 -6.55 11.66 -7.62
C VAL A 197 -5.82 10.61 -8.46
N ARG A 198 -6.52 9.84 -9.30
CA ARG A 198 -5.86 8.90 -10.23
C ARG A 198 -4.91 9.62 -11.19
N GLY A 199 -5.30 10.78 -11.72
CA GLY A 199 -4.46 11.62 -12.57
C GLY A 199 -3.22 12.11 -11.83
N LEU A 200 -3.40 12.69 -10.64
CA LEU A 200 -2.29 13.17 -9.79
C LEU A 200 -1.37 12.05 -9.31
N GLU A 201 -1.89 10.85 -9.07
CA GLU A 201 -1.09 9.68 -8.73
C GLU A 201 -0.26 9.22 -9.94
N ALA A 202 -0.83 9.24 -11.15
CA ALA A 202 -0.11 8.96 -12.39
C ALA A 202 0.97 10.01 -12.66
N ASP A 203 0.65 11.29 -12.50
CA ASP A 203 1.60 12.40 -12.65
C ASP A 203 2.72 12.33 -11.61
N ASN A 204 2.40 12.02 -10.35
CA ASN A 204 3.41 11.81 -9.32
C ASN A 204 4.28 10.58 -9.62
N ALA A 205 3.71 9.51 -10.17
CA ALA A 205 4.49 8.36 -10.61
C ALA A 205 5.42 8.72 -11.77
N ALA A 206 4.96 9.52 -12.73
CA ALA A 206 5.75 10.02 -13.84
C ALA A 206 6.88 10.95 -13.36
N LEU A 207 6.58 11.91 -12.49
CA LEU A 207 7.56 12.82 -11.89
C LEU A 207 8.57 12.08 -11.02
N LYS A 208 8.17 11.04 -10.29
CA LYS A 208 9.11 10.18 -9.56
C LYS A 208 10.01 9.41 -10.51
N ALA A 209 9.48 8.87 -11.59
CA ALA A 209 10.26 8.17 -12.62
C ALA A 209 11.23 9.13 -13.33
N GLU A 210 10.83 10.38 -13.55
CA GLU A 210 11.68 11.42 -14.11
C GLU A 210 12.77 11.85 -13.13
N ASN A 211 12.43 12.14 -11.87
CA ASN A 211 13.40 12.46 -10.83
C ASN A 211 14.39 11.32 -10.60
N ALA A 212 13.99 10.07 -10.75
CA ALA A 212 14.89 8.92 -10.65
C ALA A 212 16.01 8.97 -11.71
N LYS A 213 15.76 9.52 -12.91
CA LYS A 213 16.81 9.70 -13.95
C LYS A 213 17.90 10.67 -13.50
N PHE A 214 17.58 11.56 -12.57
CA PHE A 214 18.50 12.57 -12.04
C PHE A 214 19.04 12.21 -10.65
N ALA A 215 18.68 11.06 -10.09
CA ALA A 215 19.09 10.67 -8.73
C ALA A 215 20.62 10.60 -8.60
N ASP A 216 21.30 10.03 -9.59
CA ASP A 216 22.77 9.91 -9.57
C ASP A 216 23.45 11.28 -9.72
N MET A 217 22.90 12.15 -10.58
CA MET A 217 23.38 13.53 -10.70
C MET A 217 23.17 14.33 -9.41
N TRP A 218 22.07 14.09 -8.69
CA TRP A 218 21.82 14.74 -7.41
C TRP A 218 22.84 14.32 -6.34
N VAL A 219 23.22 13.03 -6.29
CA VAL A 219 24.28 12.55 -5.38
C VAL A 219 25.61 13.21 -5.71
N GLN A 220 25.97 13.31 -6.99
CA GLN A 220 27.18 14.01 -7.44
C GLN A 220 27.13 15.50 -7.05
N TYR A 221 25.97 16.14 -7.25
CA TYR A 221 25.76 17.53 -6.84
C TYR A 221 25.91 17.73 -5.33
N GLN A 222 25.43 16.82 -4.49
CA GLN A 222 25.63 16.90 -3.04
C GLN A 222 27.10 16.73 -2.63
N GLN A 223 27.89 15.95 -3.39
CA GLN A 223 29.30 15.69 -3.08
C GLN A 223 30.24 16.82 -3.48
N GLY A 224 29.92 17.58 -4.53
CA GLY A 224 30.83 18.62 -5.03
C GLY A 224 30.19 19.69 -5.92
N GLY A 225 28.88 19.85 -5.88
CA GLY A 225 28.15 20.80 -6.72
C GLY A 225 28.18 20.43 -8.20
N PHE A 226 28.01 21.42 -9.07
CA PHE A 226 27.97 21.20 -10.52
C PHE A 226 29.28 20.66 -11.10
N GLU A 227 30.44 20.97 -10.49
CA GLU A 227 31.74 20.48 -10.94
C GLU A 227 31.83 18.94 -10.89
N ALA A 228 31.34 18.33 -9.81
CA ALA A 228 31.31 16.87 -9.68
C ALA A 228 30.34 16.22 -10.68
N VAL A 229 29.22 16.87 -11.00
CA VAL A 229 28.26 16.41 -12.01
C VAL A 229 28.87 16.45 -13.41
N ILE A 230 29.54 17.55 -13.76
CA ILE A 230 30.20 17.73 -15.05
C ILE A 230 31.30 16.68 -15.22
N ALA A 231 32.17 16.52 -14.22
CA ALA A 231 33.24 15.53 -14.27
C ALA A 231 32.71 14.10 -14.46
N GLY A 232 31.62 13.74 -13.77
CA GLY A 232 30.97 12.44 -13.94
C GLY A 232 30.40 12.23 -15.35
N LYS A 233 29.78 13.27 -15.93
CA LYS A 233 29.23 13.21 -17.29
C LYS A 233 30.31 13.21 -18.37
N ASP A 234 31.43 13.90 -18.16
CA ASP A 234 32.57 13.87 -19.07
C ASP A 234 33.20 12.47 -19.14
N GLU A 235 33.26 11.75 -18.02
CA GLU A 235 33.69 10.34 -17.99
C GLU A 235 32.74 9.42 -18.77
N GLU A 236 31.43 9.61 -18.60
CA GLU A 236 30.40 8.85 -19.32
C GLU A 236 30.51 9.08 -20.84
N ILE A 237 30.65 10.34 -21.26
CA ILE A 237 30.84 10.71 -22.67
C ILE A 237 32.13 10.08 -23.23
N ARG A 238 33.23 10.11 -22.47
CA ARG A 238 34.49 9.49 -22.90
C ARG A 238 34.34 7.99 -23.12
N THR A 239 33.67 7.31 -22.20
CA THR A 239 33.43 5.85 -22.26
C THR A 239 32.55 5.50 -23.46
N LEU A 240 31.47 6.26 -23.69
CA LEU A 240 30.57 6.04 -24.82
C LEU A 240 31.28 6.29 -26.16
N ASN A 241 32.09 7.33 -26.27
CA ASN A 241 32.88 7.60 -27.46
C ASN A 241 33.90 6.49 -27.75
N ALA A 242 34.58 5.98 -26.72
CA ALA A 242 35.51 4.87 -26.88
C ALA A 242 34.78 3.60 -27.39
N ARG A 243 33.61 3.29 -26.85
CA ARG A 243 32.78 2.17 -27.31
C ARG A 243 32.32 2.37 -28.76
N LEU A 244 31.85 3.57 -29.12
CA LEU A 244 31.42 3.89 -30.48
C LEU A 244 32.56 3.69 -31.50
N ILE A 245 33.77 4.13 -31.15
CA ILE A 245 34.96 3.94 -31.98
C ILE A 245 35.24 2.45 -32.16
N GLN A 246 35.25 1.68 -31.08
CA GLN A 246 35.49 0.24 -31.14
C GLN A 246 34.44 -0.49 -31.98
N GLU A 247 33.15 -0.21 -31.78
CA GLU A 247 32.06 -0.80 -32.57
C GLU A 247 32.17 -0.42 -34.06
N SER A 248 32.60 0.80 -34.36
CA SER A 248 32.86 1.26 -35.73
C SER A 248 34.04 0.51 -36.37
N GLU A 249 35.12 0.32 -35.62
CA GLU A 249 36.30 -0.44 -36.06
C GLU A 249 35.97 -1.92 -36.28
N ASP A 250 35.21 -2.53 -35.37
CA ASP A 250 34.74 -3.91 -35.49
C ASP A 250 33.84 -4.07 -36.72
N LYS A 251 32.91 -3.14 -36.95
CA LYS A 251 32.03 -3.13 -38.13
C LYS A 251 32.84 -2.97 -39.42
N ALA A 252 33.83 -2.07 -39.43
CA ALA A 252 34.72 -1.89 -40.57
C ALA A 252 35.57 -3.16 -40.81
N GLY A 253 36.03 -3.82 -39.75
CA GLY A 253 36.75 -5.09 -39.78
C GLY A 253 35.89 -6.22 -40.35
N TRP A 254 34.64 -6.35 -39.91
CA TRP A 254 33.68 -7.31 -40.46
C TRP A 254 33.41 -7.06 -41.94
N MET A 255 33.21 -5.79 -42.34
CA MET A 255 33.02 -5.45 -43.75
C MET A 255 34.23 -5.80 -44.61
N LYS A 256 35.46 -5.56 -44.14
CA LYS A 256 36.70 -5.95 -44.85
C LYS A 256 36.80 -7.46 -45.01
N ARG A 257 36.51 -8.21 -43.94
CA ARG A 257 36.49 -9.69 -43.98
C ARG A 257 35.43 -10.18 -44.95
N ALA A 258 34.20 -9.68 -44.87
CA ALA A 258 33.10 -10.04 -45.76
C ALA A 258 33.46 -9.80 -47.23
N LYS A 259 34.04 -8.65 -47.57
CA LYS A 259 34.54 -8.38 -48.93
C LYS A 259 35.66 -9.34 -49.36
N GLY A 260 36.55 -9.70 -48.45
CA GLY A 260 37.60 -10.70 -48.70
C GLY A 260 37.04 -12.08 -48.99
N TRP A 261 36.03 -12.52 -48.23
CA TRP A 261 35.29 -13.76 -48.48
C TRP A 261 34.55 -13.72 -49.81
N GLN A 262 33.86 -12.61 -50.10
CA GLN A 262 33.17 -12.40 -51.38
C GLN A 262 34.14 -12.51 -52.55
N LYS A 263 35.30 -11.84 -52.48
CA LYS A 263 36.33 -11.92 -53.53
C LYS A 263 36.83 -13.35 -53.73
N ARG A 264 37.18 -14.06 -52.65
CA ARG A 264 37.64 -15.46 -52.73
C ARG A 264 36.57 -16.38 -53.32
N ALA A 265 35.30 -16.18 -52.97
CA ALA A 265 34.19 -16.93 -53.54
C ALA A 265 34.12 -16.70 -55.06
N THR A 266 34.18 -15.44 -55.50
CA THR A 266 34.22 -15.09 -56.93
C THR A 266 35.44 -15.69 -57.65
N ASP A 267 36.63 -15.62 -57.05
CA ASP A 267 37.87 -16.20 -57.62
C ASP A 267 37.79 -17.74 -57.73
N LEU A 268 37.06 -18.41 -56.83
CA LEU A 268 36.77 -19.84 -56.87
C LEU A 268 35.57 -20.20 -57.78
N GLY A 269 35.07 -19.25 -58.57
CA GLY A 269 34.00 -19.47 -59.54
C GLY A 269 32.58 -19.47 -58.96
N TRP A 270 32.41 -19.12 -57.69
CA TRP A 270 31.09 -18.91 -57.10
C TRP A 270 30.56 -17.55 -57.55
N SER A 271 29.66 -17.56 -58.54
CA SER A 271 28.86 -16.40 -58.90
C SER A 271 27.50 -16.49 -58.19
N GLY A 272 26.88 -15.34 -57.90
CA GLY A 272 25.54 -15.30 -57.29
C GLY A 272 24.42 -15.81 -58.21
N ASP A 273 24.76 -16.18 -59.45
CA ASP A 273 23.83 -16.66 -60.46
C ASP A 273 24.07 -18.16 -60.69
N VAL A 274 23.35 -18.99 -59.95
CA VAL A 274 23.25 -20.42 -60.25
C VAL A 274 22.24 -20.55 -61.41
N VAL A 275 22.73 -20.53 -62.64
CA VAL A 275 21.90 -20.94 -63.78
C VAL A 275 21.80 -22.45 -63.78
N ILE A 276 20.70 -22.99 -63.26
CA ILE A 276 20.32 -24.39 -63.45
C ILE A 276 19.81 -24.51 -64.90
N PRO A 277 20.49 -25.24 -65.80
CA PRO A 277 19.99 -25.42 -67.16
C PRO A 277 18.72 -26.27 -67.11
N LEU A 278 17.59 -25.69 -67.48
CA LEU A 278 16.39 -26.45 -67.81
C LEU A 278 16.52 -26.87 -69.28
N ASP A 279 16.83 -28.14 -69.48
CA ASP A 279 16.89 -28.79 -70.79
C ASP A 279 15.55 -28.60 -71.55
N PRO A 280 15.49 -27.93 -72.71
CA PRO A 280 14.28 -27.86 -73.49
C PRO A 280 14.26 -29.03 -74.48
N ARG A 281 13.68 -30.15 -74.05
CA ARG A 281 13.16 -31.14 -75.00
C ARG A 281 11.84 -30.67 -75.59
N SER A 282 11.80 -30.73 -76.92
CA SER A 282 10.65 -30.73 -77.83
C SER A 282 9.72 -29.52 -77.82
N SER A 283 9.78 -28.74 -78.90
CA SER A 283 8.56 -28.40 -79.64
C SER A 283 8.96 -28.32 -81.11
N ASP A 284 8.53 -29.32 -81.87
CA ASP A 284 8.46 -29.27 -83.32
C ASP A 284 7.67 -28.02 -83.72
N ASP A 285 8.26 -27.21 -84.60
CA ASP A 285 7.49 -26.41 -85.55
C ASP A 285 8.30 -26.33 -86.84
N GLU A 286 8.04 -27.32 -87.70
CA GLU A 286 8.34 -27.27 -89.12
C GLU A 286 7.67 -26.04 -89.73
N VAL A 287 8.47 -25.10 -90.21
CA VAL A 287 8.04 -24.14 -91.24
C VAL A 287 8.84 -24.42 -92.50
N ILE A 288 8.23 -25.22 -93.36
CA ILE A 288 8.61 -25.44 -94.75
C ILE A 288 8.44 -24.12 -95.52
N SER A 289 9.47 -23.69 -96.26
CA SER A 289 9.27 -22.97 -97.52
C SER A 289 10.48 -23.04 -98.47
N LEU A 290 10.29 -23.86 -99.51
CA LEU A 290 10.59 -23.67 -100.93
C LEU A 290 12.03 -23.41 -101.40
N GLY A 291 12.66 -24.52 -101.82
CA GLY A 291 13.68 -24.65 -102.85
C GLY A 291 13.73 -26.09 -103.32
#